data_AF-K3YXM4-F1
#
_entry.id   AF-K3YXM4-F1
#
_cell.length_a   1.000
_cell.length_b   1.000
_cell.length_c   1.000
_cell.angle_alpha   90.00
_cell.angle_beta   90.00
_cell.angle_gamma   90.00
#
_symmetry.space_group_name_H-M   'P 1'
#
loop_
_entity.id
_entity.type
_entity.pdbx_description
1 polymer ?
#
loop_
_entity_poly.entity_id
_entity_poly.type
_entity_poly.pdbx_seq_one_letter_code
_entity_poly.pdbx_strand_id
1 'polypeptide(L)' 'MISISENQDLSQVDAEIKSATVNYALYDGFFGNSPVSPSLRSSTAQLLEALLTK' A
#
# COMPACT_ATOMS: atom_id res chain seq x y z
N MET A 1 -5.21 0.73 5.00
CA MET A 1 -6.14 1.71 4.40
C MET A 1 -5.44 2.30 3.19
N ILE A 2 -6.06 2.23 2.02
CA ILE A 2 -5.54 2.81 0.77
C ILE A 2 -6.40 4.03 0.49
N SER A 3 -5.76 5.18 0.27
CA SER A 3 -6.46 6.43 -0.02
C SER A 3 -5.97 6.99 -1.34
N ILE A 4 -6.90 7.38 -2.20
CA ILE A 4 -6.63 7.87 -3.56
C ILE A 4 -7.37 9.19 -3.71
N SER A 5 -6.63 10.27 -3.99
CA SER A 5 -7.19 11.59 -4.26
C SER A 5 -6.34 12.26 -5.33
N GLU A 6 -6.98 13.00 -6.22
CA GLU A 6 -6.29 13.78 -7.25
C GLU A 6 -5.49 14.93 -6.63
N ASN A 7 -6.01 15.53 -5.54
CA ASN A 7 -5.49 16.79 -4.97
C ASN A 7 -5.07 16.67 -3.49
N GLN A 8 -4.78 15.45 -3.02
CA GLN A 8 -4.28 15.13 -1.67
C GLN A 8 -5.20 15.51 -0.49
N ASP A 9 -6.30 16.23 -0.72
CA ASP A 9 -7.33 16.43 0.29
C ASP A 9 -8.24 15.20 0.33
N LEU A 10 -8.17 14.48 1.46
CA LEU A 10 -8.95 13.28 1.76
C LEU A 10 -9.73 13.55 3.04
N SER A 11 -10.64 14.52 2.96
CA SER A 11 -11.49 14.95 4.08
C SER A 11 -12.72 14.05 4.27
N GLN A 12 -13.06 13.24 3.26
CA GLN A 12 -14.21 12.34 3.28
C GLN A 12 -13.84 10.95 2.74
N VAL A 13 -14.48 9.91 3.29
CA VAL A 13 -14.41 8.55 2.76
C VAL A 13 -15.51 8.37 1.72
N ASP A 14 -15.12 8.16 0.46
CA ASP A 14 -16.08 7.95 -0.64
C ASP A 14 -16.74 6.56 -0.57
N ALA A 15 -15.98 5.53 -0.18
CA ALA A 15 -16.47 4.17 -0.08
C ALA A 15 -15.69 3.34 0.95
N GLU A 16 -16.39 2.43 1.63
CA GLU A 16 -15.79 1.42 2.51
C GLU A 16 -15.97 0.02 1.90
N ILE A 17 -14.86 -0.66 1.59
CA ILE A 17 -14.88 -2.03 1.09
C ILE A 17 -14.53 -2.99 2.24
N LYS A 18 -15.53 -3.79 2.66
CA LYS A 18 -15.36 -4.82 3.71
C LYS A 18 -15.12 -6.21 3.10
N SER A 19 -13.95 -6.40 2.49
CA SER A 19 -13.53 -7.70 1.95
C SER A 19 -12.04 -7.91 2.16
N ALA A 20 -11.69 -8.93 2.93
CA ALA A 20 -10.29 -9.31 3.15
C ALA A 20 -9.60 -9.65 1.81
N THR A 21 -10.26 -10.42 0.94
CA THR A 21 -9.72 -10.82 -0.36
C THR A 21 -9.40 -9.62 -1.25
N VAL A 22 -10.32 -8.64 -1.32
CA VAL A 22 -10.08 -7.42 -2.11
C VAL A 22 -8.93 -6.62 -1.50
N ASN A 23 -8.89 -6.48 -0.17
CA ASN A 23 -7.81 -5.78 0.51
C ASN A 23 -6.45 -6.46 0.25
N TYR A 24 -6.37 -7.78 0.35
CA TYR A 24 -5.13 -8.52 0.06
C TYR A 24 -4.70 -8.37 -1.40
N ALA A 25 -5.64 -8.44 -2.36
CA ALA A 25 -5.32 -8.25 -3.76
C ALA A 25 -4.74 -6.85 -4.04
N LEU A 26 -5.25 -5.81 -3.37
CA LEU A 26 -4.71 -4.46 -3.49
C LEU A 26 -3.29 -4.36 -2.91
N TYR A 27 -3.01 -5.00 -1.77
CA TYR A 27 -1.65 -5.04 -1.22
C TYR A 27 -0.70 -5.87 -2.09
N ASP A 28 -1.15 -7.01 -2.62
CA ASP A 28 -0.37 -7.87 -3.51
C ASP A 28 0.08 -7.14 -4.77
N GLY A 29 -0.78 -6.28 -5.34
CA GLY A 29 -0.43 -5.45 -6.49
C GLY A 29 0.80 -4.54 -6.29
N PHE A 30 1.09 -4.10 -5.07
CA PHE A 30 2.23 -3.22 -4.78
C PHE A 30 3.39 -3.91 -4.06
N PHE A 31 3.13 -4.92 -3.23
CA PHE A 31 4.11 -5.55 -2.37
C PHE A 31 4.27 -7.05 -2.59
N GLY A 32 3.43 -7.63 -3.45
CA GLY A 32 3.49 -9.03 -3.86
C GLY A 32 4.63 -9.31 -4.84
N ASN A 33 4.55 -10.47 -5.50
CA ASN A 33 5.65 -11.00 -6.29
C ASN A 33 5.93 -10.25 -7.59
N SER A 34 4.90 -9.65 -8.21
CA SER A 34 5.01 -8.82 -9.42
C SER A 34 4.42 -7.43 -9.17
N PRO A 35 5.16 -6.56 -8.46
CA PRO A 35 4.63 -5.28 -8.02
C PRO A 35 4.52 -4.29 -9.20
N VAL A 36 3.43 -3.53 -9.26
CA VAL A 36 3.24 -2.45 -10.24
C VAL A 36 4.27 -1.31 -10.07
N SER A 37 4.86 -1.19 -8.89
CA SER A 37 5.98 -0.28 -8.60
C SER A 37 7.08 -1.02 -7.83
N PRO A 38 8.07 -1.60 -8.53
CA PRO A 38 9.18 -2.31 -7.89
C PRO A 38 10.00 -1.42 -6.94
N SER A 39 10.14 -0.13 -7.26
CA SER A 39 10.88 0.82 -6.44
C SER A 39 10.21 1.07 -5.09
N LEU A 40 8.88 1.17 -5.05
CA LEU A 40 8.11 1.33 -3.80
C LEU A 40 8.28 0.11 -2.89
N ARG A 41 8.24 -1.10 -3.46
CA ARG A 41 8.46 -2.34 -2.69
C ARG A 41 9.86 -2.36 -2.09
N SER A 42 10.89 -2.07 -2.89
CA SER A 42 12.29 -2.10 -2.44
C SER A 42 12.58 -1.05 -1.38
N SER A 43 12.11 0.20 -1.54
CA SER A 43 12.34 1.26 -0.55
C SER A 43 11.65 0.96 0.78
N THR A 44 10.45 0.40 0.74
CA THR A 44 9.71 -0.04 1.93
C THR A 44 10.44 -1.17 2.66
N ALA A 45 10.98 -2.14 1.91
CA ALA A 45 11.76 -3.24 2.49
C ALA A 45 13.03 -2.74 3.19
N GLN A 46 13.77 -1.82 2.55
CA GLN A 46 14.97 -1.21 3.14
C GLN A 46 14.66 -0.44 4.43
N LEU A 47 13.59 0.35 4.42
CA LEU A 47 13.16 1.07 5.62
C LEU A 47 12.77 0.11 6.75
N LEU A 48 12.02 -0.94 6.43
CA LEU A 48 11.61 -1.94 7.41
C LEU A 48 12.83 -2.67 8.01
N GLU A 49 13.79 -3.06 7.18
CA GLU A 49 15.04 -3.66 7.63
C GLU A 49 15.79 -2.75 8.60
N ALA A 50 15.93 -1.46 8.27
CA ALA A 50 16.59 -0.47 9.12
C ALA A 50 15.85 -0.23 10.46
N LEU A 51 14.52 -0.38 10.49
CA LEU A 51 13.73 -0.25 11.73
C LEU A 51 13.86 -1.48 12.63
N LEU A 52 13.99 -2.67 12.06
CA LEU A 52 14.05 -3.94 12.79
C LEU A 52 15.46 -4.33 13.24
N THR A 53 16.50 -3.73 12.66
CA THR A 53 17.91 -3.96 13.01
C THR A 53 18.45 -2.94 14.02
N LYS A 54 17.57 -2.16 14.63
CA LYS A 54 17.89 -1.11 15.59
C LYS A 54 17.63 -1.54 17.03
#